data_AF-A0AAE3A3X6-F1
#
_entry.id   AF-A0AAE3A3X6-F1
#
_cell.length_a   1.000
_cell.length_b   1.000
_cell.length_c   1.000
_cell.angle_alpha   90.00
_cell.angle_beta   90.00
_cell.angle_gamma   90.00
#
_symmetry.space_group_name_H-M   'P 1'
#
loop_
_entity.id
_entity.type
_entity.pdbx_description
1 polymer ?
#
loop_
_entity_poly.entity_id
_entity_poly.type
_entity_poly.pdbx_seq_one_letter_code
_entity_poly.pdbx_strand_id
1 'polypeptide(L)'
;MKGAIRKNLLTERTDIVKPLGWYRESSTLTDVDIKYLLLYFEEHYGLTVEKKIEDAALVIANENRYHPVCDFLNGLEWDGQERIRFCLHRFLGSDADDYTYEALKLFLLGAISRAFKPGCKFEVMLCLVGGQGAGKSSFFRLLAVKDDWFTDDLKKLDDENVYRKMQGHWIIEMSEMIATANAKSIEEIKSFLSRQKETYKVPYETHPADRKRQCVFGGSSNTLDFLPLDRTGNRRFVPVMVYPERAEVHILDNEEESRAYIHQMWAEAMAIYRSGDFKLRFSPTMNEYLKAHQREFMPEDTKAGQILDYLDSYKGNAVCSKQLYREALGHEYDEPKQWELREINDIMNNVVKGWKSFSNPRHFPKPYLRQKGWERELPDNGEADNGDGKFIPLSDAELKQMELPEGWR
;
A
#
# COMPACT_ATOMS: atom_id res chain seq x y z
N MET A 1 25.61 24.23 -28.51
CA MET A 1 25.59 23.35 -27.32
C MET A 1 24.92 23.93 -26.07
N LYS A 2 24.74 25.25 -25.92
CA LYS A 2 24.14 25.84 -24.68
C LYS A 2 22.77 25.24 -24.34
N GLY A 3 22.65 24.67 -23.14
CA GLY A 3 21.44 24.02 -22.64
C GLY A 3 21.03 22.74 -23.39
N ALA A 4 21.95 22.12 -24.15
CA ALA A 4 21.70 20.84 -24.80
C ALA A 4 21.91 19.66 -23.87
N ILE A 5 22.89 19.73 -22.97
CA ILE A 5 23.22 18.67 -22.01
C ILE A 5 22.53 18.99 -20.68
N ARG A 6 21.73 18.06 -20.16
CA ARG A 6 20.89 18.24 -18.97
C ARG A 6 20.87 16.98 -18.13
N LYS A 7 20.77 17.11 -16.80
CA LYS A 7 20.57 15.96 -15.90
C LYS A 7 19.08 15.69 -15.70
N ASN A 8 18.64 14.49 -16.06
CA ASN A 8 17.30 13.99 -15.83
C ASN A 8 17.18 13.48 -14.39
N LEU A 9 16.31 14.10 -13.60
CA LEU A 9 16.16 13.78 -12.18
C LEU A 9 15.37 12.50 -11.92
N LEU A 10 14.60 12.01 -12.89
CA LEU A 10 13.85 10.76 -12.77
C LEU A 10 14.75 9.54 -13.00
N THR A 11 15.59 9.59 -14.05
CA THR A 11 16.52 8.51 -14.41
C THR A 11 17.91 8.67 -13.76
N GLU A 12 18.21 9.86 -13.22
CA GLU A 12 19.54 10.31 -12.77
C GLU A 12 20.64 10.30 -13.84
N ARG A 13 20.27 10.14 -15.11
CA ARG A 13 21.21 10.13 -16.24
C ARG A 13 21.39 11.53 -16.85
N THR A 14 22.48 11.68 -17.59
CA THR A 14 22.72 12.85 -18.43
C THR A 14 22.04 12.63 -19.77
N ASP A 15 21.24 13.59 -20.20
CA ASP A 15 20.57 13.60 -21.49
C ASP A 15 21.10 14.73 -22.37
N ILE A 16 21.11 14.49 -23.69
CA ILE A 16 21.22 15.52 -24.71
C ILE A 16 19.81 15.75 -25.27
N VAL A 17 19.25 16.94 -25.00
CA VAL A 17 17.85 17.29 -25.29
C VAL A 17 17.68 18.20 -26.53
N LYS A 18 18.78 18.49 -27.24
CA LYS A 18 18.78 19.27 -28.48
C LYS A 18 19.57 18.52 -29.56
N PRO A 19 19.22 18.67 -30.85
CA PRO A 19 20.02 18.14 -31.93
C PRO A 19 21.44 18.72 -31.90
N LEU A 20 22.45 17.84 -31.97
CA LEU A 20 23.87 18.23 -32.01
C LEU A 20 24.56 17.92 -33.37
N GLY A 21 23.82 17.36 -34.34
CA GLY A 21 24.30 17.16 -35.71
C GLY A 21 24.71 15.73 -36.06
N TRP A 22 24.66 14.79 -35.12
CA TRP A 22 24.82 13.35 -35.37
C TRP A 22 23.57 12.57 -34.99
N TYR A 23 23.46 11.35 -35.53
CA TYR A 23 22.35 10.45 -35.24
C TYR A 23 22.43 9.88 -33.82
N ARG A 24 21.28 9.75 -33.17
CA ARG A 24 21.15 9.24 -31.79
C ARG A 24 19.88 8.42 -31.67
N GLU A 25 19.98 7.27 -30.99
CA GLU A 25 18.84 6.39 -30.74
C GLU A 25 17.99 6.85 -29.56
N SER A 26 18.59 7.50 -28.55
CA SER A 26 17.90 7.99 -27.36
C SER A 26 18.41 9.35 -26.90
N SER A 27 17.69 9.99 -25.98
CA SER A 27 18.15 11.22 -25.34
C SER A 27 19.35 11.00 -24.42
N THR A 28 19.54 9.80 -23.87
CA THR A 28 20.61 9.50 -22.90
C THR A 28 21.97 9.69 -23.55
N LEU A 29 22.87 10.40 -22.88
CA LEU A 29 24.25 10.56 -23.31
C LEU A 29 24.96 9.20 -23.25
N THR A 30 25.63 8.84 -24.34
CA THR A 30 26.35 7.58 -24.53
C THR A 30 27.85 7.80 -24.77
N ASP A 31 28.64 6.73 -24.70
CA ASP A 31 30.07 6.79 -25.02
C ASP A 31 30.31 7.28 -26.46
N VAL A 32 29.43 6.93 -27.40
CA VAL A 32 29.50 7.42 -28.78
C VAL A 32 29.29 8.94 -28.85
N ASP A 33 28.36 9.49 -28.05
CA ASP A 33 28.17 10.93 -27.95
C ASP A 33 29.44 11.64 -27.42
N ILE A 34 30.15 11.02 -26.46
CA ILE A 34 31.42 11.52 -25.95
C ILE A 34 32.49 11.54 -27.05
N LYS A 35 32.58 10.50 -27.89
CA LYS A 35 33.51 10.49 -29.04
C LYS A 35 33.21 11.58 -30.07
N TYR A 36 31.94 11.83 -30.37
CA TYR A 36 31.56 12.94 -31.26
C TYR A 36 31.91 14.30 -30.65
N LEU A 37 31.66 14.50 -29.35
CA LEU A 37 32.05 15.73 -28.65
C LEU A 37 33.57 15.90 -28.67
N LEU A 38 34.33 14.83 -28.43
CA LEU A 38 35.80 14.84 -28.49
C LEU A 38 36.30 15.29 -29.86
N LEU A 39 35.81 14.67 -30.93
CA LEU A 39 36.19 15.05 -32.30
C LEU A 39 35.88 16.52 -32.59
N TYR A 40 34.68 16.98 -32.22
CA TYR A 40 34.29 18.38 -32.42
C TYR A 40 35.23 19.34 -31.68
N PHE A 41 35.54 19.05 -30.41
CA PHE A 41 36.39 19.92 -29.59
C PHE A 41 37.87 19.87 -30.00
N GLU A 42 38.33 18.74 -30.53
CA GLU A 42 39.66 18.61 -31.13
C GLU A 42 39.78 19.49 -32.38
N GLU A 43 38.85 19.37 -33.33
CA GLU A 43 38.88 20.11 -34.61
C GLU A 43 38.75 21.63 -34.43
N HIS A 44 37.92 22.09 -33.48
CA HIS A 44 37.58 23.51 -33.35
C HIS A 44 38.37 24.24 -32.25
N TYR A 45 38.87 23.53 -31.24
CA TYR A 45 39.48 24.12 -30.04
C TYR A 45 40.78 23.45 -29.61
N GLY A 46 41.24 22.38 -30.29
CA GLY A 46 42.47 21.66 -29.96
C GLY A 46 42.39 20.87 -28.64
N LEU A 47 41.18 20.58 -28.13
CA LEU A 47 40.99 19.84 -26.88
C LEU A 47 40.88 18.33 -27.16
N THR A 48 41.86 17.56 -26.69
CA THR A 48 41.98 16.12 -26.99
C THR A 48 41.81 15.21 -25.77
N VAL A 49 41.55 15.79 -24.58
CA VAL A 49 41.45 15.03 -23.33
C VAL A 49 40.01 14.66 -23.04
N GLU A 50 39.62 13.43 -23.41
CA GLU A 50 38.27 12.87 -23.22
C GLU A 50 37.71 13.05 -21.80
N LYS A 51 38.50 12.69 -20.78
CA LYS A 51 38.16 12.85 -19.35
C LYS A 51 37.63 14.25 -19.02
N LYS A 52 38.26 15.30 -19.56
CA LYS A 52 37.86 16.69 -19.30
C LYS A 52 36.52 17.03 -19.96
N ILE A 53 36.22 16.41 -21.09
CA ILE A 53 34.95 16.61 -21.80
C ILE A 53 33.81 15.91 -21.05
N GLU A 54 34.04 14.70 -20.55
CA GLU A 54 33.09 13.99 -19.67
C GLU A 54 32.79 14.79 -18.41
N ASP A 55 33.84 15.24 -17.70
CA ASP A 55 33.71 16.04 -16.48
C ASP A 55 32.93 17.35 -16.76
N ALA A 56 33.24 18.04 -17.86
CA ALA A 56 32.53 19.25 -18.26
C ALA A 56 31.05 18.96 -18.61
N ALA A 57 30.76 17.88 -19.33
CA ALA A 57 29.40 17.47 -19.64
C ALA A 57 28.60 17.18 -18.37
N LEU A 58 29.21 16.51 -17.37
CA LEU A 58 28.58 16.24 -16.08
C LEU A 58 28.26 17.52 -15.30
N VAL A 59 29.19 18.48 -15.26
CA VAL A 59 28.98 19.78 -14.61
C VAL A 59 27.82 20.53 -15.28
N ILE A 60 27.83 20.64 -16.60
CA ILE A 60 26.78 21.32 -17.37
C ILE A 60 25.43 20.63 -17.18
N ALA A 61 25.39 19.29 -17.20
CA ALA A 61 24.18 18.51 -16.96
C ALA A 61 23.60 18.84 -15.58
N ASN A 62 24.45 18.87 -14.56
CA ASN A 62 24.07 19.15 -13.19
C ASN A 62 23.61 20.60 -12.99
N GLU A 63 24.10 21.57 -13.74
CA GLU A 63 23.56 22.94 -13.70
C GLU A 63 22.19 23.04 -14.38
N ASN A 64 21.94 22.20 -15.40
CA ASN A 64 20.73 22.23 -16.21
C ASN A 64 19.77 21.07 -15.90
N ARG A 65 19.56 20.78 -14.61
CA ARG A 65 18.66 19.72 -14.12
C ARG A 65 17.21 19.91 -14.59
N TYR A 66 16.51 18.80 -14.79
CA TYR A 66 15.09 18.80 -15.12
C TYR A 66 14.41 17.51 -14.64
N HIS A 67 13.10 17.57 -14.42
CA HIS A 67 12.32 16.39 -14.07
C HIS A 67 11.18 16.21 -15.09
N PRO A 68 11.25 15.18 -15.95
CA PRO A 68 10.34 15.07 -17.09
C PRO A 68 8.86 14.95 -16.70
N VAL A 69 8.55 14.25 -15.60
CA VAL A 69 7.17 14.19 -15.06
C VAL A 69 6.69 15.54 -14.53
N CYS A 70 7.51 16.27 -13.77
CA CYS A 70 7.13 17.59 -13.27
C CYS A 70 6.95 18.58 -14.42
N ASP A 71 7.80 18.54 -15.44
CA ASP A 71 7.69 19.37 -16.64
C ASP A 71 6.36 19.07 -17.37
N PHE A 72 6.02 17.78 -17.55
CA PHE A 72 4.72 17.36 -18.09
C PHE A 72 3.55 17.87 -17.26
N LEU A 73 3.52 17.57 -15.95
CA LEU A 73 2.44 17.95 -15.04
C LEU A 73 2.26 19.47 -14.94
N ASN A 74 3.35 20.24 -15.01
CA ASN A 74 3.29 21.69 -14.98
C ASN A 74 2.69 22.28 -16.25
N GLY A 75 2.89 21.63 -17.40
CA GLY A 75 2.34 22.04 -18.69
C GLY A 75 0.86 21.68 -18.91
N LEU A 76 0.22 20.99 -17.97
CA LEU A 76 -1.20 20.63 -18.08
C LEU A 76 -2.12 21.80 -17.72
N GLU A 77 -3.16 21.96 -18.53
CA GLU A 77 -4.29 22.85 -18.32
C GLU A 77 -5.58 22.04 -18.26
N TRP A 78 -6.30 22.17 -17.15
CA TRP A 78 -7.54 21.45 -16.92
C TRP A 78 -8.70 22.17 -17.62
N ASP A 79 -9.50 21.40 -18.35
CA ASP A 79 -10.68 21.90 -19.06
C ASP A 79 -11.94 22.06 -18.20
N GLY A 80 -11.85 21.76 -16.89
CA GLY A 80 -12.96 21.89 -15.94
C GLY A 80 -13.91 20.69 -15.90
N GLN A 81 -13.70 19.64 -16.70
CA GLN A 81 -14.54 18.44 -16.64
C GLN A 81 -13.99 17.42 -15.64
N GLU A 82 -14.88 16.88 -14.80
CA GLU A 82 -14.57 15.82 -13.84
C GLU A 82 -14.35 14.49 -14.57
N ARG A 83 -13.16 13.92 -14.43
CA ARG A 83 -12.74 12.66 -15.06
C ARG A 83 -12.27 11.63 -14.06
N ILE A 84 -11.67 12.03 -12.94
CA ILE A 84 -11.16 11.10 -11.92
C ILE A 84 -12.29 10.19 -11.43
N ARG A 85 -13.50 10.73 -11.20
CA ARG A 85 -14.67 9.98 -10.71
C ARG A 85 -15.09 8.82 -11.62
N PHE A 86 -15.00 9.01 -12.93
CA PHE A 86 -15.53 8.06 -13.91
C PHE A 86 -14.45 7.25 -14.62
N CYS A 87 -13.16 7.55 -14.41
CA CYS A 87 -12.06 6.95 -15.15
C CYS A 87 -12.02 5.41 -15.02
N LEU A 88 -12.08 4.88 -13.80
CA LEU A 88 -12.05 3.44 -13.59
C LEU A 88 -13.32 2.75 -14.11
N HIS A 89 -14.49 3.41 -14.02
CA HIS A 89 -15.73 2.89 -14.59
C HIS A 89 -15.65 2.83 -16.12
N ARG A 90 -15.25 3.93 -16.76
CA ARG A 90 -15.15 4.05 -18.23
C ARG A 90 -14.27 2.98 -18.84
N PHE A 91 -13.07 2.77 -18.29
CA PHE A 91 -12.07 1.90 -18.90
C PHE A 91 -12.05 0.47 -18.35
N LEU A 92 -12.49 0.26 -17.11
CA LEU A 92 -12.37 -1.02 -16.41
C LEU A 92 -13.69 -1.51 -15.82
N GLY A 93 -14.78 -0.72 -15.92
CA GLY A 93 -16.11 -1.11 -15.46
C GLY A 93 -16.28 -1.18 -13.94
N SER A 94 -15.43 -0.50 -13.15
CA SER A 94 -15.60 -0.39 -11.70
C SER A 94 -16.91 0.32 -11.32
N ASP A 95 -17.28 0.32 -10.05
CA ASP A 95 -18.37 1.17 -9.58
C ASP A 95 -18.00 2.66 -9.69
N ALA A 96 -19.00 3.53 -9.91
CA ALA A 96 -18.85 4.98 -10.01
C ALA A 96 -19.22 5.67 -8.68
N ASP A 97 -18.71 5.13 -7.57
CA ASP A 97 -19.01 5.58 -6.21
C ASP A 97 -17.92 6.50 -5.62
N ASP A 98 -18.20 7.06 -4.44
CA ASP A 98 -17.26 7.96 -3.76
C ASP A 98 -15.98 7.23 -3.32
N TYR A 99 -16.06 5.94 -3.00
CA TYR A 99 -14.88 5.16 -2.64
C TYR A 99 -13.91 5.05 -3.82
N THR A 100 -14.40 4.67 -4.99
CA THR A 100 -13.62 4.51 -6.21
C THR A 100 -12.99 5.82 -6.66
N TYR A 101 -13.76 6.92 -6.58
CA TYR A 101 -13.26 8.27 -6.82
C TYR A 101 -12.12 8.63 -5.86
N GLU A 102 -12.31 8.46 -4.55
CA GLU A 102 -11.29 8.78 -3.55
C GLU A 102 -10.05 7.88 -3.67
N ALA A 103 -10.23 6.60 -4.04
CA ALA A 103 -9.15 5.65 -4.27
C ALA A 103 -8.22 6.10 -5.40
N LEU A 104 -8.80 6.41 -6.58
CA LEU A 104 -8.01 6.90 -7.71
C LEU A 104 -7.42 8.28 -7.42
N LYS A 105 -8.21 9.22 -6.88
CA LYS A 105 -7.73 10.56 -6.53
C LYS A 105 -6.54 10.51 -5.57
N LEU A 106 -6.61 9.70 -4.51
CA LEU A 106 -5.52 9.54 -3.55
C LEU A 106 -4.26 9.00 -4.22
N PHE A 107 -4.40 8.05 -5.14
CA PHE A 107 -3.29 7.50 -5.92
C PHE A 107 -2.62 8.56 -6.80
N LEU A 108 -3.41 9.32 -7.57
CA LEU A 108 -2.91 10.40 -8.44
C LEU A 108 -2.20 11.50 -7.64
N LEU A 109 -2.80 11.96 -6.54
CA LEU A 109 -2.19 12.97 -5.66
C LEU A 109 -0.91 12.45 -5.00
N GLY A 110 -0.85 11.16 -4.67
CA GLY A 110 0.36 10.48 -4.21
C GLY A 110 1.47 10.50 -5.26
N ALA A 111 1.13 10.20 -6.52
CA ALA A 111 2.05 10.20 -7.64
C ALA A 111 2.62 11.60 -7.93
N ILE A 112 1.75 12.62 -7.97
CA ILE A 112 2.15 14.02 -8.10
C ILE A 112 3.08 14.41 -6.94
N SER A 113 2.70 14.08 -5.70
CA SER A 113 3.49 14.39 -4.51
C SER A 113 4.87 13.74 -4.55
N ARG A 114 4.98 12.49 -5.02
CA ARG A 114 6.26 11.77 -5.16
C ARG A 114 7.17 12.39 -6.22
N ALA A 115 6.62 12.91 -7.31
CA ALA A 115 7.39 13.61 -8.34
C ALA A 115 7.90 15.00 -7.86
N PHE A 116 7.01 15.81 -7.28
CA PHE A 116 7.38 17.17 -6.83
C PHE A 116 8.13 17.22 -5.50
N LYS A 117 7.93 16.22 -4.63
CA LYS A 117 8.56 16.10 -3.31
C LYS A 117 9.12 14.69 -3.14
N PRO A 118 10.21 14.33 -3.87
CA PRO A 118 10.84 13.02 -3.74
C PRO A 118 11.06 12.61 -2.29
N GLY A 119 10.61 11.41 -1.94
CA GLY A 119 10.69 10.86 -0.58
C GLY A 119 9.60 11.32 0.38
N CYS A 120 8.57 12.04 -0.06
CA CYS A 120 7.39 12.28 0.77
C CYS A 120 6.77 10.96 1.24
N LYS A 121 6.15 10.95 2.43
CA LYS A 121 5.50 9.74 2.93
C LYS A 121 4.24 9.46 2.12
N PHE A 122 4.25 8.35 1.38
CA PHE A 122 3.10 7.81 0.67
C PHE A 122 3.30 6.29 0.54
N GLU A 123 2.41 5.52 1.14
CA GLU A 123 2.50 4.04 1.28
C GLU A 123 1.26 3.31 0.75
N VAL A 124 0.38 4.02 0.04
CA VAL A 124 -0.86 3.49 -0.51
C VAL A 124 -0.62 2.92 -1.91
N MET A 125 -1.17 1.75 -2.17
CA MET A 125 -1.14 1.04 -3.44
C MET A 125 -2.58 0.80 -3.92
N LEU A 126 -2.91 1.34 -5.09
CA LEU A 126 -4.19 1.09 -5.76
C LEU A 126 -4.15 -0.33 -6.34
N CYS A 127 -5.09 -1.19 -5.94
CA CYS A 127 -5.13 -2.60 -6.35
C CYS A 127 -6.35 -2.84 -7.24
N LEU A 128 -6.15 -3.04 -8.54
CA LEU A 128 -7.23 -3.36 -9.47
C LEU A 128 -7.49 -4.88 -9.47
N VAL A 129 -8.72 -5.28 -9.17
CA VAL A 129 -9.10 -6.69 -8.96
C VAL A 129 -10.22 -7.08 -9.92
N GLY A 130 -9.98 -8.08 -10.76
CA GLY A 130 -10.99 -8.56 -11.69
C GLY A 130 -10.41 -9.50 -12.74
N GLY A 131 -11.24 -9.98 -13.66
CA GLY A 131 -10.86 -11.00 -14.64
C GLY A 131 -9.62 -10.66 -15.48
N GLN A 132 -8.97 -11.71 -16.00
CA GLN A 132 -7.89 -11.55 -16.97
C GLN A 132 -8.39 -10.81 -18.21
N GLY A 133 -7.53 -9.99 -18.83
CA GLY A 133 -7.89 -9.23 -20.02
C GLY A 133 -8.74 -7.98 -19.76
N ALA A 134 -9.03 -7.63 -18.50
CA ALA A 134 -9.78 -6.41 -18.16
C ALA A 134 -9.04 -5.08 -18.45
N GLY A 135 -7.81 -5.11 -19.01
CA GLY A 135 -7.04 -3.90 -19.30
C GLY A 135 -6.29 -3.28 -18.10
N LYS A 136 -6.19 -3.98 -16.94
CA LYS A 136 -5.54 -3.47 -15.70
C LYS A 136 -4.09 -2.98 -15.91
N SER A 137 -3.22 -3.83 -16.45
CA SER A 137 -1.80 -3.48 -16.70
C SER A 137 -1.67 -2.40 -17.77
N SER A 138 -2.52 -2.47 -18.81
CA SER A 138 -2.59 -1.44 -19.85
C SER A 138 -3.03 -0.09 -19.29
N PHE A 139 -3.95 -0.07 -18.33
CA PHE A 139 -4.35 1.14 -17.63
C PHE A 139 -3.17 1.76 -16.86
N PHE A 140 -2.42 0.98 -16.08
CA PHE A 140 -1.24 1.52 -15.38
C PHE A 140 -0.15 2.00 -16.35
N ARG A 141 0.07 1.30 -17.47
CA ARG A 141 1.00 1.74 -18.53
C ARG A 141 0.61 3.11 -19.07
N LEU A 142 -0.66 3.29 -19.45
CA LEU A 142 -1.14 4.57 -19.99
C LEU A 142 -1.20 5.65 -18.91
N LEU A 143 -1.48 5.28 -17.66
CA LEU A 143 -1.47 6.20 -16.52
C LEU A 143 -0.11 6.83 -16.29
N ALA A 144 0.97 6.10 -16.59
CA ALA A 144 2.34 6.61 -16.56
C ALA A 144 2.63 7.64 -17.65
N VAL A 145 1.70 7.89 -18.59
CA VAL A 145 1.78 8.86 -19.70
C VAL A 145 2.80 8.49 -20.77
N LYS A 146 4.02 8.15 -20.38
CA LYS A 146 5.03 7.58 -21.28
C LYS A 146 5.35 6.17 -20.82
N ASP A 147 5.49 5.27 -21.78
CA ASP A 147 5.79 3.88 -21.52
C ASP A 147 7.13 3.72 -20.76
N ASP A 148 8.12 4.59 -21.03
CA ASP A 148 9.40 4.63 -20.29
C ASP A 148 9.26 5.01 -18.80
N TRP A 149 8.12 5.57 -18.38
CA TRP A 149 7.84 5.90 -16.97
C TRP A 149 7.05 4.79 -16.28
N PHE A 150 6.79 3.67 -16.96
CA PHE A 150 6.08 2.51 -16.46
C PHE A 150 6.98 1.28 -16.37
N THR A 151 6.80 0.46 -15.35
CA THR A 151 7.37 -0.90 -15.32
C THR A 151 6.51 -1.84 -14.50
N ASP A 152 6.49 -3.10 -14.89
CA ASP A 152 5.86 -4.23 -14.20
C ASP A 152 6.89 -5.33 -13.82
N ASP A 153 8.19 -5.08 -14.04
CA ASP A 153 9.26 -6.06 -13.81
C ASP A 153 9.69 -6.16 -12.32
N LEU A 154 8.87 -5.64 -11.41
CA LEU A 154 9.16 -5.67 -9.97
C LEU A 154 8.67 -6.98 -9.33
N LYS A 155 9.35 -8.09 -9.64
CA LYS A 155 8.94 -9.44 -9.16
C LYS A 155 9.45 -9.82 -7.77
N LYS A 156 10.57 -9.24 -7.32
CA LYS A 156 11.24 -9.57 -6.05
C LYS A 156 11.68 -8.29 -5.34
N LEU A 157 11.25 -8.13 -4.09
CA LEU A 157 11.49 -6.93 -3.28
C LEU A 157 12.79 -6.97 -2.48
N ASP A 158 13.37 -8.16 -2.35
CA ASP A 158 14.64 -8.44 -1.67
C ASP A 158 15.86 -8.41 -2.62
N ASP A 159 15.64 -8.17 -3.91
CA ASP A 159 16.69 -8.06 -4.92
C ASP A 159 17.59 -6.83 -4.64
N GLU A 160 18.90 -7.03 -4.59
CA GLU A 160 19.87 -5.93 -4.46
C GLU A 160 19.77 -4.91 -5.62
N ASN A 161 19.20 -5.34 -6.76
CA ASN A 161 18.96 -4.51 -7.94
C ASN A 161 17.57 -3.88 -7.98
N VAL A 162 16.74 -4.03 -6.94
CA VAL A 162 15.39 -3.47 -6.89
C VAL A 162 15.36 -1.98 -7.25
N TYR A 163 16.36 -1.22 -6.81
CA TYR A 163 16.49 0.19 -7.14
C TYR A 163 16.67 0.44 -8.64
N ARG A 164 17.47 -0.39 -9.35
CA ARG A 164 17.66 -0.23 -10.80
C ARG A 164 16.38 -0.44 -11.59
N LYS A 165 15.53 -1.36 -11.12
CA LYS A 165 14.22 -1.62 -11.71
C LYS A 165 13.25 -0.46 -11.46
N MET A 166 13.40 0.27 -10.36
CA MET A 166 12.57 1.43 -10.04
C MET A 166 13.04 2.73 -10.71
N GLN A 167 14.34 2.89 -10.92
CA GLN A 167 14.94 4.12 -11.47
C GLN A 167 14.36 4.42 -12.85
N GLY A 168 13.94 5.67 -13.08
CA GLY A 168 13.32 6.08 -14.34
C GLY A 168 11.80 5.90 -14.41
N HIS A 169 11.20 5.10 -13.52
CA HIS A 169 9.76 4.80 -13.55
C HIS A 169 8.99 5.62 -12.51
N TRP A 170 7.85 6.15 -12.92
CA TRP A 170 6.93 6.92 -12.07
C TRP A 170 5.79 6.06 -11.53
N ILE A 171 5.24 5.18 -12.36
CA ILE A 171 4.21 4.21 -11.99
C ILE A 171 4.80 2.82 -12.12
N ILE A 172 4.74 2.04 -11.04
CA ILE A 172 5.24 0.67 -11.01
C ILE A 172 4.09 -0.27 -10.72
N GLU A 173 3.80 -1.20 -11.63
CA GLU A 173 2.83 -2.26 -11.38
C GLU A 173 3.51 -3.42 -10.64
N MET A 174 2.79 -3.97 -9.66
CA MET A 174 3.14 -5.17 -8.93
C MET A 174 2.12 -6.26 -9.29
N SER A 175 2.37 -6.91 -10.43
CA SER A 175 1.49 -7.95 -10.99
C SER A 175 1.56 -9.24 -10.16
N GLU A 176 0.40 -9.76 -9.75
CA GLU A 176 0.23 -11.10 -9.15
C GLU A 176 1.00 -11.41 -7.85
N MET A 177 1.67 -10.41 -7.26
CA MET A 177 2.53 -10.64 -6.11
C MET A 177 1.82 -10.99 -4.80
N ILE A 178 0.53 -10.67 -4.65
CA ILE A 178 -0.17 -10.83 -3.36
C ILE A 178 -0.94 -12.15 -3.30
N ALA A 179 -1.34 -12.73 -4.45
CA ALA A 179 -2.11 -13.97 -4.51
C ALA A 179 -1.32 -15.24 -4.11
N THR A 180 0.01 -15.15 -4.00
CA THR A 180 0.90 -16.25 -3.54
C THR A 180 1.67 -15.90 -2.28
N ALA A 181 1.36 -14.75 -1.67
CA ALA A 181 2.13 -14.17 -0.59
C ALA A 181 1.81 -14.84 0.75
N ASN A 182 2.76 -15.59 1.30
CA ASN A 182 2.71 -15.99 2.72
C ASN A 182 2.90 -14.76 3.63
N ALA A 183 2.48 -14.84 4.91
CA ALA A 183 2.51 -13.70 5.85
C ALA A 183 3.84 -12.92 5.88
N LYS A 184 4.98 -13.61 5.68
CA LYS A 184 6.32 -13.00 5.60
C LYS A 184 6.47 -12.05 4.41
N SER A 185 6.05 -12.47 3.21
CA SER A 185 6.13 -11.64 2.01
C SER A 185 5.22 -10.40 2.07
N ILE A 186 4.14 -10.44 2.83
CA ILE A 186 3.27 -9.27 3.06
C ILE A 186 3.93 -8.22 3.95
N GLU A 187 4.58 -8.64 5.03
CA GLU A 187 5.35 -7.71 5.87
C GLU A 187 6.47 -7.06 5.06
N GLU A 188 7.09 -7.82 4.15
CA GLU A 188 8.09 -7.31 3.20
C GLU A 188 7.48 -6.29 2.23
N ILE A 189 6.31 -6.56 1.63
CA ILE A 189 5.58 -5.60 0.77
C ILE A 189 5.22 -4.34 1.57
N LYS A 190 4.64 -4.49 2.78
CA LYS A 190 4.24 -3.37 3.65
C LYS A 190 5.46 -2.52 4.02
N SER A 191 6.56 -3.16 4.39
CA SER A 191 7.84 -2.51 4.68
C SER A 191 8.35 -1.76 3.44
N PHE A 192 8.32 -2.42 2.29
CA PHE A 192 8.76 -1.84 1.02
C PHE A 192 7.94 -0.62 0.62
N LEU A 193 6.60 -0.69 0.64
CA LEU A 193 5.70 0.44 0.34
C LEU A 193 5.92 1.62 1.31
N SER A 194 6.28 1.35 2.56
CA SER A 194 6.52 2.37 3.60
C SER A 194 7.82 3.16 3.40
N ARG A 195 8.78 2.64 2.62
CA ARG A 195 10.08 3.30 2.43
C ARG A 195 9.94 4.65 1.72
N GLN A 196 10.73 5.62 2.17
CA GLN A 196 10.81 6.96 1.59
C GLN A 196 12.04 7.14 0.70
N LYS A 197 13.03 6.26 0.85
CA LYS A 197 14.28 6.26 0.12
C LYS A 197 14.83 4.85 0.00
N GLU A 198 15.63 4.63 -1.03
CA GLU A 198 16.44 3.44 -1.23
C GLU A 198 17.91 3.84 -1.03
N THR A 199 18.64 3.09 -0.22
CA THR A 199 20.09 3.24 -0.12
C THR A 199 20.72 2.27 -1.10
N TYR A 200 21.32 2.80 -2.17
CA TYR A 200 21.89 1.98 -3.24
C TYR A 200 23.28 2.48 -3.63
N LYS A 201 24.20 1.55 -3.88
CA LYS A 201 25.53 1.85 -4.40
C LYS A 201 25.55 1.52 -5.89
N VAL A 202 25.66 2.55 -6.74
CA VAL A 202 25.89 2.31 -8.17
C VAL A 202 27.29 1.71 -8.34
N PRO A 203 27.49 0.77 -9.28
CA PRO A 203 28.82 0.28 -9.59
C PRO A 203 29.80 1.43 -9.81
N TYR A 204 31.03 1.25 -9.35
CA TYR A 204 32.11 2.25 -9.47
C TYR A 204 31.95 3.53 -8.62
N GLU A 205 30.79 3.79 -8.00
CA GLU A 205 30.68 4.81 -6.95
C GLU A 205 31.39 4.34 -5.67
N THR A 206 32.07 5.25 -4.97
CA THR A 206 32.82 4.91 -3.75
C THR A 206 31.88 4.60 -2.59
N HIS A 207 30.77 5.34 -2.47
CA HIS A 207 29.85 5.26 -1.35
C HIS A 207 28.40 5.04 -1.81
N PRO A 208 27.59 4.26 -1.06
CA PRO A 208 26.16 4.20 -1.30
C PRO A 208 25.52 5.58 -1.13
N ALA A 209 24.54 5.89 -1.95
CA ALA A 209 23.78 7.12 -1.88
C ALA A 209 22.32 6.84 -1.51
N ASP A 210 21.76 7.74 -0.71
CA ASP A 210 20.33 7.77 -0.42
C ASP A 210 19.58 8.37 -1.60
N ARG A 211 18.70 7.58 -2.21
CA ARG A 211 17.89 7.99 -3.34
C ARG A 211 16.43 8.03 -2.94
N LYS A 212 15.86 9.23 -2.97
CA LYS A 212 14.50 9.47 -2.50
C LYS A 212 13.50 8.90 -3.51
N ARG A 213 12.49 8.19 -3.03
CA ARG A 213 11.52 7.54 -3.90
C ARG A 213 10.60 8.56 -4.58
N GLN A 214 10.52 8.45 -5.91
CA GLN A 214 9.75 9.31 -6.82
C GLN A 214 8.55 8.60 -7.46
N CYS A 215 8.41 7.28 -7.26
CA CYS A 215 7.36 6.46 -7.84
C CYS A 215 6.22 6.13 -6.86
N VAL A 216 5.11 5.65 -7.43
CA VAL A 216 4.00 5.01 -6.71
C VAL A 216 3.74 3.61 -7.28
N PHE A 217 3.01 2.79 -6.52
CA PHE A 217 2.79 1.39 -6.85
C PHE A 217 1.32 1.11 -7.14
N GLY A 218 1.03 0.48 -8.28
CA GLY A 218 -0.26 -0.12 -8.59
C GLY A 218 -0.17 -1.65 -8.42
N GLY A 219 -1.22 -2.27 -7.93
CA GLY A 219 -1.36 -3.73 -7.88
C GLY A 219 -2.41 -4.19 -8.87
N SER A 220 -2.21 -5.35 -9.48
CA SER A 220 -3.25 -6.02 -10.26
C SER A 220 -3.44 -7.45 -9.77
N SER A 221 -4.69 -7.88 -9.57
CA SER A 221 -5.02 -9.27 -9.22
C SER A 221 -6.17 -9.80 -10.09
N ASN A 222 -6.10 -11.10 -10.38
CA ASN A 222 -7.19 -11.86 -10.99
C ASN A 222 -8.00 -12.64 -9.95
N THR A 223 -7.52 -12.73 -8.70
CA THR A 223 -8.21 -13.41 -7.60
C THR A 223 -8.76 -12.41 -6.60
N LEU A 224 -9.94 -12.71 -6.05
CA LEU A 224 -10.61 -11.88 -5.05
C LEU A 224 -9.88 -11.92 -3.72
N ASP A 225 -9.43 -13.10 -3.30
CA ASP A 225 -8.73 -13.39 -2.04
C ASP A 225 -7.25 -12.97 -2.04
N PHE A 226 -6.92 -11.90 -2.77
CA PHE A 226 -5.54 -11.46 -2.92
C PHE A 226 -4.97 -10.81 -1.66
N LEU A 227 -5.80 -10.27 -0.76
CA LEU A 227 -5.32 -9.70 0.49
C LEU A 227 -5.10 -10.81 1.51
N PRO A 228 -4.06 -10.69 2.34
CA PRO A 228 -3.82 -11.66 3.39
C PRO A 228 -4.79 -11.55 4.55
N LEU A 229 -4.85 -12.63 5.33
CA LEU A 229 -5.45 -12.72 6.67
C LEU A 229 -4.72 -11.87 7.73
N ASP A 230 -4.38 -10.62 7.41
CA ASP A 230 -3.92 -9.62 8.37
C ASP A 230 -5.02 -8.59 8.60
N ARG A 231 -5.74 -8.75 9.71
CA ARG A 231 -6.94 -7.99 10.07
C ARG A 231 -6.68 -6.52 10.40
N THR A 232 -5.43 -6.13 10.63
CA THR A 232 -5.07 -4.77 11.09
C THR A 232 -4.07 -4.05 10.18
N GLY A 233 -3.32 -4.78 9.35
CA GLY A 233 -2.21 -4.23 8.57
C GLY A 233 -2.50 -3.86 7.12
N ASN A 234 -3.71 -4.11 6.59
CA ASN A 234 -4.00 -3.98 5.16
C ASN A 234 -4.29 -2.56 4.66
N ARG A 235 -4.22 -1.52 5.51
CA ARG A 235 -4.49 -0.11 5.14
C ARG A 235 -3.73 0.46 3.93
N ARG A 236 -2.65 -0.20 3.51
CA ARG A 236 -1.80 0.19 2.37
C ARG A 236 -2.37 -0.27 1.03
N PHE A 237 -3.28 -1.23 1.03
CA PHE A 237 -3.87 -1.80 -0.19
C PHE A 237 -5.27 -1.22 -0.38
N VAL A 238 -5.53 -0.61 -1.53
CA VAL A 238 -6.85 -0.01 -1.83
C VAL A 238 -7.45 -0.79 -2.99
N PRO A 239 -8.20 -1.87 -2.70
CA PRO A 239 -8.81 -2.70 -3.73
C PRO A 239 -9.93 -1.96 -4.46
N VAL A 240 -9.97 -2.07 -5.78
CA VAL A 240 -11.09 -1.62 -6.60
C VAL A 240 -11.47 -2.77 -7.53
N MET A 241 -12.73 -3.20 -7.45
CA MET A 241 -13.28 -4.19 -8.36
C MET A 241 -13.42 -3.63 -9.76
N VAL A 242 -13.05 -4.44 -10.75
CA VAL A 242 -13.18 -4.12 -12.17
C VAL A 242 -13.92 -5.23 -12.90
N TYR A 243 -14.75 -4.84 -13.85
CA TYR A 243 -15.70 -5.70 -14.56
C TYR A 243 -15.63 -5.34 -16.05
N PRO A 244 -14.81 -6.02 -16.88
CA PRO A 244 -14.66 -5.67 -18.28
C PRO A 244 -15.97 -5.59 -19.06
N GLU A 245 -17.00 -6.37 -18.68
CA GLU A 245 -18.33 -6.33 -19.27
C GLU A 245 -19.13 -5.05 -18.97
N ARG A 246 -18.72 -4.28 -17.96
CA ARG A 246 -19.32 -2.98 -17.58
C ARG A 246 -18.52 -1.78 -18.10
N ALA A 247 -17.32 -2.00 -18.66
CA ALA A 247 -16.51 -0.92 -19.20
C ALA A 247 -17.19 -0.30 -20.43
N GLU A 248 -17.19 1.02 -20.53
CA GLU A 248 -17.76 1.75 -21.66
C GLU A 248 -16.91 1.56 -22.93
N VAL A 249 -15.59 1.50 -22.74
CA VAL A 249 -14.61 1.32 -23.81
C VAL A 249 -13.38 0.63 -23.25
N HIS A 250 -12.80 -0.32 -23.98
CA HIS A 250 -11.56 -0.92 -23.54
C HIS A 250 -10.40 0.06 -23.76
N ILE A 251 -9.49 0.17 -22.78
CA ILE A 251 -8.41 1.18 -22.75
C ILE A 251 -7.48 1.15 -23.98
N LEU A 252 -7.44 0.05 -24.73
CA LEU A 252 -6.63 -0.11 -25.95
C LEU A 252 -7.42 0.01 -27.26
N ASP A 253 -8.76 0.12 -27.22
CA ASP A 253 -9.57 0.21 -28.45
C ASP A 253 -9.24 1.49 -29.23
N ASN A 254 -9.02 2.58 -28.52
CA ASN A 254 -8.51 3.84 -29.05
C ASN A 254 -7.50 4.45 -28.07
N GLU A 255 -6.22 4.10 -28.24
CA GLU A 255 -5.15 4.54 -27.34
C GLU A 255 -4.96 6.06 -27.36
N GLU A 256 -5.16 6.73 -28.51
CA GLU A 256 -5.04 8.20 -28.62
C GLU A 256 -6.08 8.91 -27.76
N GLU A 257 -7.35 8.52 -27.87
CA GLU A 257 -8.44 9.07 -27.06
C GLU A 257 -8.24 8.74 -25.57
N SER A 258 -7.81 7.52 -25.27
CA SER A 258 -7.53 7.09 -23.89
C SER A 258 -6.41 7.93 -23.25
N ARG A 259 -5.35 8.21 -24.01
CA ARG A 259 -4.26 9.09 -23.57
C ARG A 259 -4.75 10.53 -23.39
N ALA A 260 -5.57 11.05 -24.29
CA ALA A 260 -6.15 12.40 -24.14
C ALA A 260 -7.03 12.52 -22.87
N TYR A 261 -7.85 11.50 -22.59
CA TYR A 261 -8.63 11.42 -21.36
C TYR A 261 -7.73 11.41 -20.12
N ILE A 262 -6.70 10.56 -20.09
CA ILE A 262 -5.74 10.45 -18.98
C ILE A 262 -4.97 11.76 -18.78
N HIS A 263 -4.58 12.45 -19.85
CA HIS A 263 -3.92 13.76 -19.75
C HIS A 263 -4.80 14.79 -19.05
N GLN A 264 -6.09 14.87 -19.42
CA GLN A 264 -7.03 15.76 -18.76
C GLN A 264 -7.36 15.32 -17.32
N MET A 265 -7.38 14.02 -17.03
CA MET A 265 -7.50 13.52 -15.65
C MET A 265 -6.29 13.93 -14.79
N TRP A 266 -5.07 13.86 -15.35
CA TRP A 266 -3.89 14.41 -14.67
C TRP A 266 -3.98 15.92 -14.48
N ALA A 267 -4.57 16.65 -15.43
CA ALA A 267 -4.79 18.08 -15.32
C ALA A 267 -5.76 18.42 -14.18
N GLU A 268 -6.86 17.67 -14.05
CA GLU A 268 -7.79 17.75 -12.92
C GLU A 268 -7.08 17.47 -11.58
N ALA A 269 -6.30 16.39 -11.49
CA ALA A 269 -5.55 16.05 -10.29
C ALA A 269 -4.52 17.14 -9.94
N MET A 270 -3.89 17.76 -10.93
CA MET A 270 -2.99 18.90 -10.75
C MET A 270 -3.71 20.16 -10.27
N ALA A 271 -4.95 20.41 -10.71
CA ALA A 271 -5.77 21.51 -10.18
C ALA A 271 -6.05 21.32 -8.69
N ILE A 272 -6.42 20.10 -8.27
CA ILE A 272 -6.61 19.74 -6.86
C ILE A 272 -5.30 19.91 -6.08
N TYR A 273 -4.18 19.39 -6.60
CA TYR A 273 -2.88 19.52 -5.95
C TYR A 273 -2.45 20.97 -5.75
N ARG A 274 -2.64 21.82 -6.79
CA ARG A 274 -2.30 23.25 -6.77
C ARG A 274 -3.16 24.05 -5.80
N SER A 275 -4.40 23.63 -5.54
CA SER A 275 -5.26 24.26 -4.52
C SER A 275 -4.65 24.18 -3.11
N GLY A 276 -3.80 23.17 -2.86
CA GLY A 276 -3.23 22.88 -1.55
C GLY A 276 -4.21 22.22 -0.56
N ASP A 277 -5.50 22.14 -0.90
CA ASP A 277 -6.53 21.53 -0.05
C ASP A 277 -6.71 20.04 -0.35
N PHE A 278 -5.69 19.26 0.01
CA PHE A 278 -5.75 17.82 -0.10
C PHE A 278 -4.98 17.14 1.03
N LYS A 279 -5.29 15.86 1.26
CA LYS A 279 -4.58 15.02 2.22
C LYS A 279 -4.17 13.72 1.53
N LEU A 280 -2.93 13.30 1.73
CA LEU A 280 -2.42 11.99 1.27
C LEU A 280 -2.86 10.85 2.21
N ARG A 281 -4.13 10.86 2.61
CA ARG A 281 -4.78 9.85 3.43
C ARG A 281 -6.29 9.98 3.32
N PHE A 282 -6.98 8.86 3.46
CA PHE A 282 -8.43 8.84 3.58
C PHE A 282 -8.93 9.54 4.85
N SER A 283 -10.18 10.00 4.81
CA SER A 283 -10.92 10.45 5.98
C SER A 283 -11.12 9.30 6.99
N PRO A 284 -11.42 9.59 8.27
CA PRO A 284 -11.73 8.54 9.24
C PRO A 284 -12.88 7.61 8.77
N THR A 285 -13.96 8.19 8.24
CA THR A 285 -15.11 7.43 7.71
C THR A 285 -14.74 6.54 6.54
N MET A 286 -13.93 7.04 5.60
CA MET A 286 -13.46 6.26 4.46
C MET A 286 -12.48 5.16 4.87
N ASN A 287 -11.70 5.35 5.94
CA ASN A 287 -10.86 4.28 6.49
C ASN A 287 -11.69 3.16 7.14
N GLU A 288 -12.84 3.47 7.75
CA GLU A 288 -13.76 2.45 8.27
C GLU A 288 -14.39 1.65 7.15
N TYR A 289 -14.85 2.34 6.10
CA TYR A 289 -15.34 1.69 4.88
C TYR A 289 -14.26 0.80 4.25
N LEU A 290 -13.06 1.33 4.04
CA LEU A 290 -11.94 0.58 3.46
C LEU A 290 -11.63 -0.69 4.28
N LYS A 291 -11.64 -0.62 5.61
CA LYS A 291 -11.40 -1.80 6.45
C LYS A 291 -12.49 -2.86 6.28
N ALA A 292 -13.75 -2.46 6.14
CA ALA A 292 -14.84 -3.38 5.88
C ALA A 292 -14.71 -4.00 4.48
N HIS A 293 -14.50 -3.18 3.46
CA HIS A 293 -14.37 -3.61 2.08
C HIS A 293 -13.16 -4.54 1.86
N GLN A 294 -12.02 -4.26 2.50
CA GLN A 294 -10.83 -5.12 2.44
C GLN A 294 -11.08 -6.56 2.92
N ARG A 295 -12.06 -6.79 3.81
CA ARG A 295 -12.39 -8.15 4.27
C ARG A 295 -12.97 -9.02 3.16
N GLU A 296 -13.62 -8.41 2.17
CA GLU A 296 -14.17 -9.10 1.00
C GLU A 296 -13.06 -9.64 0.07
N PHE A 297 -11.84 -9.12 0.21
CA PHE A 297 -10.66 -9.53 -0.57
C PHE A 297 -9.69 -10.41 0.22
N MET A 298 -10.06 -10.80 1.44
CA MET A 298 -9.29 -11.74 2.25
C MET A 298 -9.81 -13.15 1.97
N PRO A 299 -8.95 -14.19 2.00
CA PRO A 299 -9.44 -15.55 1.92
C PRO A 299 -10.33 -15.87 3.12
N GLU A 300 -11.21 -16.84 2.94
CA GLU A 300 -12.08 -17.32 4.03
C GLU A 300 -11.22 -17.81 5.21
N ASP A 301 -11.52 -17.29 6.40
CA ASP A 301 -10.86 -17.75 7.62
C ASP A 301 -11.61 -18.94 8.22
N THR A 302 -11.26 -20.13 7.76
CA THR A 302 -11.83 -21.39 8.24
C THR A 302 -11.61 -21.60 9.74
N LYS A 303 -10.48 -21.13 10.30
CA LYS A 303 -10.20 -21.22 11.74
C LYS A 303 -11.11 -20.29 12.54
N ALA A 304 -11.43 -19.11 12.02
CA ALA A 304 -12.38 -18.21 12.65
C ALA A 304 -13.78 -18.84 12.69
N GLY A 305 -14.20 -19.51 11.62
CA GLY A 305 -15.45 -20.29 11.59
C GLY A 305 -15.48 -21.39 12.66
N GLN A 306 -14.43 -22.22 12.73
CA GLN A 306 -14.31 -23.28 13.75
C GLN A 306 -14.34 -22.73 15.18
N ILE A 307 -13.66 -21.60 15.43
CA ILE A 307 -13.69 -20.94 16.75
C ILE A 307 -15.09 -20.42 17.06
N LEU A 308 -15.78 -19.77 16.12
CA LEU A 308 -17.15 -19.28 16.32
C LEU A 308 -18.12 -20.42 16.63
N ASP A 309 -18.09 -21.51 15.87
CA ASP A 309 -18.94 -22.70 16.09
C ASP A 309 -18.69 -23.32 17.48
N TYR A 310 -17.43 -23.40 17.89
CA TYR A 310 -17.07 -23.83 19.24
C TYR A 310 -17.62 -22.86 20.29
N LEU A 311 -17.43 -21.55 20.12
CA LEU A 311 -17.89 -20.55 21.08
C LEU A 311 -19.43 -20.52 21.18
N ASP A 312 -20.17 -20.77 20.11
CA ASP A 312 -21.63 -20.80 20.13
C ASP A 312 -22.17 -21.99 20.92
N SER A 313 -21.50 -23.14 20.83
CA SER A 313 -21.85 -24.35 21.60
C SER A 313 -21.23 -24.37 23.01
N TYR A 314 -20.25 -23.51 23.30
CA TYR A 314 -19.52 -23.50 24.56
C TYR A 314 -20.33 -22.91 25.72
N LYS A 315 -20.57 -23.71 26.76
CA LYS A 315 -21.38 -23.28 27.93
C LYS A 315 -20.60 -22.50 29.00
N GLY A 316 -19.27 -22.40 28.89
CA GLY A 316 -18.46 -21.68 29.85
C GLY A 316 -18.42 -20.18 29.60
N ASN A 317 -18.03 -19.43 30.65
CA ASN A 317 -17.94 -17.96 30.61
C ASN A 317 -16.55 -17.44 30.25
N ALA A 318 -15.53 -18.31 30.18
CA ALA A 318 -14.16 -17.92 29.86
C ALA A 318 -13.46 -18.98 29.01
N VAL A 319 -12.67 -18.54 28.03
CA VAL A 319 -11.83 -19.38 27.16
C VAL A 319 -10.40 -18.85 27.10
N CYS A 320 -9.44 -19.71 26.80
CA CYS A 320 -8.05 -19.31 26.58
C CYS A 320 -7.52 -19.79 25.23
N SER A 321 -6.41 -19.21 24.76
CA SER A 321 -5.86 -19.53 23.44
C SER A 321 -5.49 -21.01 23.29
N LYS A 322 -4.97 -21.67 24.34
CA LYS A 322 -4.68 -23.11 24.30
C LYS A 322 -5.94 -23.97 24.19
N GLN A 323 -7.01 -23.57 24.88
CA GLN A 323 -8.29 -24.28 24.82
C GLN A 323 -8.89 -24.18 23.42
N LEU A 324 -8.91 -22.98 22.83
CA LEU A 324 -9.39 -22.79 21.46
C LEU A 324 -8.54 -23.57 20.45
N TYR A 325 -7.21 -23.60 20.62
CA TYR A 325 -6.34 -24.41 19.76
C TYR A 325 -6.68 -25.91 19.83
N ARG A 326 -6.86 -26.46 21.03
CA ARG A 326 -7.11 -27.90 21.19
C ARG A 326 -8.52 -28.30 20.84
N GLU A 327 -9.50 -27.60 21.39
CA GLU A 327 -10.90 -27.99 21.33
C GLU A 327 -11.62 -27.41 20.11
N ALA A 328 -11.36 -26.16 19.74
CA ALA A 328 -12.03 -25.54 18.59
C ALA A 328 -11.35 -25.91 17.26
N LEU A 329 -10.01 -25.92 17.22
CA LEU A 329 -9.25 -26.24 16.00
C LEU A 329 -8.88 -27.73 15.86
N GLY A 330 -9.27 -28.59 16.81
CA GLY A 330 -9.11 -30.05 16.70
C GLY A 330 -7.68 -30.57 16.95
N HIS A 331 -6.84 -29.82 17.65
CA HIS A 331 -5.46 -30.20 17.98
C HIS A 331 -5.32 -30.79 19.40
N GLU A 332 -6.10 -31.81 19.75
CA GLU A 332 -6.22 -32.33 21.12
C GLU A 332 -4.89 -32.69 21.80
N TYR A 333 -3.91 -33.20 21.03
CA TYR A 333 -2.65 -33.72 21.55
C TYR A 333 -1.43 -32.86 21.25
N ASP A 334 -1.59 -31.78 20.48
CA ASP A 334 -0.47 -30.93 20.08
C ASP A 334 -0.24 -29.77 21.07
N GLU A 335 1.00 -29.29 21.14
CA GLU A 335 1.31 -28.00 21.75
C GLU A 335 1.38 -26.92 20.67
N PRO A 336 0.63 -25.81 20.83
CA PRO A 336 0.58 -24.76 19.82
C PRO A 336 1.91 -24.01 19.73
N LYS A 337 2.32 -23.71 18.50
CA LYS A 337 3.39 -22.77 18.21
C LYS A 337 2.93 -21.34 18.54
N GLN A 338 3.89 -20.46 18.83
CA GLN A 338 3.57 -19.08 19.18
C GLN A 338 2.81 -18.30 18.10
N TRP A 339 2.98 -18.63 16.81
CA TRP A 339 2.27 -17.96 15.73
C TRP A 339 0.80 -18.40 15.64
N GLU A 340 0.50 -19.67 15.94
CA GLU A 340 -0.88 -20.21 16.02
C GLU A 340 -1.64 -19.56 17.18
N LEU A 341 -0.98 -19.40 18.33
CA LEU A 341 -1.56 -18.65 19.45
C LEU A 341 -1.83 -17.18 19.07
N ARG A 342 -0.92 -16.54 18.33
CA ARG A 342 -1.10 -15.15 17.86
C ARG A 342 -2.28 -15.04 16.90
N GLU A 343 -2.45 -16.00 16.01
CA GLU A 343 -3.58 -16.08 15.08
C GLU A 343 -4.93 -16.23 15.81
N ILE A 344 -5.00 -17.12 16.82
CA ILE A 344 -6.20 -17.25 17.68
C ILE A 344 -6.49 -15.94 18.41
N ASN A 345 -5.46 -15.27 18.94
CA ASN A 345 -5.65 -13.96 19.57
C ASN A 345 -6.21 -12.93 18.58
N ASP A 346 -5.72 -12.93 17.34
CA ASP A 346 -6.18 -12.02 16.29
C ASP A 346 -7.63 -12.29 15.88
N ILE A 347 -8.03 -13.57 15.77
CA ILE A 347 -9.43 -13.99 15.54
C ILE A 347 -10.33 -13.47 16.67
N MET A 348 -10.00 -13.80 17.91
CA MET A 348 -10.82 -13.48 19.08
C MET A 348 -11.02 -11.97 19.28
N ASN A 349 -9.99 -11.16 18.97
CA ASN A 349 -10.06 -9.72 19.22
C ASN A 349 -10.69 -8.93 18.07
N ASN A 350 -10.72 -9.46 16.84
CA ASN A 350 -11.14 -8.69 15.65
C ASN A 350 -12.36 -9.27 14.93
N VAL A 351 -12.69 -10.54 15.13
CA VAL A 351 -13.80 -11.24 14.45
C VAL A 351 -14.91 -11.59 15.42
N VAL A 352 -14.54 -12.19 16.56
CA VAL A 352 -15.50 -12.65 17.57
C VAL A 352 -16.14 -11.44 18.27
N LYS A 353 -17.47 -11.47 18.38
CA LYS A 353 -18.27 -10.47 19.11
C LYS A 353 -18.81 -11.06 20.42
N GLY A 354 -19.06 -10.22 21.42
CA GLY A 354 -19.61 -10.66 22.71
C GLY A 354 -18.60 -11.36 23.63
N TRP A 355 -17.30 -11.21 23.35
CA TRP A 355 -16.21 -11.74 24.16
C TRP A 355 -15.15 -10.66 24.37
N LYS A 356 -14.73 -10.46 25.62
CA LYS A 356 -13.78 -9.42 26.01
C LYS A 356 -12.48 -10.03 26.53
N SER A 357 -11.34 -9.56 26.02
CA SER A 357 -10.04 -10.00 26.50
C SER A 357 -9.77 -9.46 27.91
N PHE A 358 -9.23 -10.28 28.81
CA PHE A 358 -8.77 -9.81 30.11
C PHE A 358 -7.24 -9.71 30.17
N SER A 359 -6.72 -8.66 30.81
CA SER A 359 -5.29 -8.33 30.84
C SER A 359 -4.47 -9.19 31.80
N ASN A 360 -5.08 -9.64 32.91
CA ASN A 360 -4.42 -10.39 33.98
C ASN A 360 -4.57 -11.91 33.78
N PRO A 361 -3.47 -12.72 33.80
CA PRO A 361 -3.57 -14.16 33.64
C PRO A 361 -4.42 -14.84 34.73
N ARG A 362 -5.44 -15.58 34.31
CA ARG A 362 -6.36 -16.34 35.17
C ARG A 362 -6.09 -17.84 35.06
N HIS A 363 -6.55 -18.61 36.04
CA HIS A 363 -6.36 -20.06 36.08
C HIS A 363 -7.46 -20.77 35.28
N PHE A 364 -7.08 -21.55 34.27
CA PHE A 364 -7.99 -22.43 33.53
C PHE A 364 -7.83 -23.89 33.99
N PRO A 365 -8.86 -24.74 33.86
CA PRO A 365 -8.76 -26.16 34.20
C PRO A 365 -7.57 -26.83 33.49
N LYS A 366 -6.97 -27.85 34.12
CA LYS A 366 -5.96 -28.67 33.45
C LYS A 366 -6.57 -29.23 32.15
N PRO A 367 -5.86 -29.20 31.01
CA PRO A 367 -4.41 -28.98 30.86
C PRO A 367 -3.97 -27.52 30.61
N TYR A 368 -4.87 -26.53 30.68
CA TYR A 368 -4.61 -25.18 30.16
C TYR A 368 -3.82 -24.26 31.10
N LEU A 369 -3.89 -24.49 32.41
CA LEU A 369 -3.11 -23.75 33.42
C LEU A 369 -3.35 -22.22 33.38
N ARG A 370 -2.45 -21.44 33.99
CA ARG A 370 -2.59 -19.99 34.12
C ARG A 370 -2.16 -19.26 32.86
N GLN A 371 -3.08 -18.52 32.24
CA GLN A 371 -2.83 -17.72 31.03
C GLN A 371 -3.85 -16.59 30.86
N LYS A 372 -3.63 -15.72 29.87
CA LYS A 372 -4.62 -14.73 29.43
C LYS A 372 -5.71 -15.42 28.59
N GLY A 373 -6.85 -14.76 28.43
CA GLY A 373 -7.97 -15.29 27.67
C GLY A 373 -9.08 -14.27 27.50
N TRP A 374 -10.27 -14.76 27.17
CA TRP A 374 -11.46 -13.98 26.94
C TRP A 374 -12.58 -14.46 27.85
N GLU A 375 -13.44 -13.53 28.25
CA GLU A 375 -14.67 -13.81 28.97
C GLU A 375 -15.87 -13.31 28.16
N ARG A 376 -17.01 -14.01 28.29
CA ARG A 376 -18.25 -13.56 27.64
C ARG A 376 -18.65 -12.21 28.21
N GLU A 377 -19.04 -11.30 27.33
CA GLU A 377 -19.71 -10.08 27.72
C GLU A 377 -21.10 -10.48 28.24
N LEU A 378 -21.35 -10.23 29.54
CA LEU A 378 -22.69 -10.36 30.10
C LEU A 378 -23.57 -9.28 29.46
N PRO A 379 -24.86 -9.56 29.17
CA PRO A 379 -25.78 -8.51 28.75
C PRO A 379 -25.75 -7.39 29.79
N ASP A 380 -25.62 -6.17 29.31
CA ASP A 380 -25.45 -4.95 30.11
C ASP A 380 -26.71 -4.69 30.94
N ASN A 381 -26.82 -5.38 32.08
CA ASN A 381 -27.77 -5.04 33.13
C ASN A 381 -27.19 -3.89 33.95
N GLY A 382 -26.97 -2.74 33.32
CA GLY A 382 -26.98 -1.41 33.93
C GLY A 382 -26.29 -1.19 35.29
N GLU A 383 -25.28 -1.97 35.68
CA GLU A 383 -24.51 -1.74 36.88
C GLU A 383 -23.04 -1.59 36.50
N ALA A 384 -22.63 -0.33 36.38
CA ALA A 384 -21.25 0.06 36.25
C ALA A 384 -20.47 -0.45 37.49
N ASP A 385 -19.72 -1.53 37.30
CA ASP A 385 -18.73 -2.00 38.26
C ASP A 385 -17.53 -1.03 38.25
N ASN A 386 -17.67 0.05 39.02
CA ASN A 386 -16.53 0.84 39.45
C ASN A 386 -15.84 0.05 40.56
N GLY A 387 -14.73 -0.58 40.20
CA GLY A 387 -13.85 -1.24 41.14
C GLY A 387 -13.49 -0.32 42.30
N ASP A 388 -13.96 -0.70 43.49
CA ASP A 388 -13.25 -0.61 44.76
C ASP A 388 -14.13 -1.26 45.82
N GLY A 389 -13.58 -2.26 46.52
CA GLY A 389 -14.29 -3.01 47.55
C GLY A 389 -14.89 -2.09 48.60
N LYS A 390 -16.23 -2.00 48.65
CA LYS A 390 -16.96 -1.43 49.76
C LYS A 390 -18.01 -2.41 50.28
N PHE A 391 -17.94 -2.60 51.59
CA PHE A 391 -18.86 -3.35 52.41
C PHE A 391 -20.30 -2.89 52.17
N ILE A 392 -21.19 -3.83 51.82
CA ILE A 392 -22.64 -3.59 51.71
C ILE A 392 -23.23 -3.87 53.10
N PRO A 393 -23.79 -2.88 53.82
CA PRO A 393 -24.48 -3.15 55.06
C PRO A 393 -25.78 -3.93 54.76
N LEU A 394 -26.01 -5.00 55.52
CA LEU A 394 -27.23 -5.81 55.44
C LEU A 394 -28.46 -4.94 55.72
N SER A 395 -29.54 -5.22 55.00
CA SER A 395 -30.82 -4.55 55.19
C SER A 395 -31.48 -4.97 56.51
N ASP A 396 -32.34 -4.12 57.07
CA ASP A 396 -33.10 -4.41 58.30
C ASP A 396 -33.96 -5.69 58.18
N ALA A 397 -34.26 -6.13 56.95
CA ALA A 397 -34.96 -7.37 56.66
C ALA A 397 -34.09 -8.62 56.86
N GLU A 398 -32.79 -8.54 56.58
CA GLU A 398 -31.82 -9.64 56.75
C GLU A 398 -31.39 -9.78 58.21
N LEU A 399 -31.32 -8.68 58.96
CA LEU A 399 -31.06 -8.69 60.41
C LEU A 399 -32.14 -9.44 61.20
N LYS A 400 -33.41 -9.38 60.75
CA LYS A 400 -34.53 -10.10 61.39
C LYS A 400 -34.53 -11.62 61.15
N GLN A 401 -33.79 -12.11 60.15
CA GLN A 401 -33.67 -13.56 59.90
C GLN A 401 -32.56 -14.23 60.73
N MET A 402 -31.75 -13.44 61.46
CA MET A 402 -30.59 -13.94 62.22
C MET A 402 -30.81 -13.93 63.75
N GLU A 403 -32.04 -13.80 64.24
CA GLU A 403 -32.30 -13.97 65.68
C GLU A 403 -32.08 -15.43 66.10
N LEU A 404 -31.15 -15.65 67.04
CA LEU A 404 -30.88 -16.95 67.64
C LEU A 404 -32.11 -17.44 68.43
N PRO A 405 -32.44 -18.75 68.39
CA PRO A 405 -33.57 -19.31 69.13
C PRO A 405 -33.47 -19.04 70.64
N GLU A 406 -34.62 -18.82 71.31
CA GLU A 406 -34.76 -18.43 72.73
C GLU A 406 -34.14 -19.38 73.78
N GLY A 407 -33.50 -20.48 73.38
CA GLY A 407 -32.75 -21.38 74.26
C GLY A 407 -31.27 -21.04 74.45
N TRP A 408 -30.76 -19.98 73.80
CA TRP A 408 -29.33 -19.61 73.79
C TRP A 408 -29.08 -18.15 74.22
N ARG A 409 -30.02 -17.52 74.94
CA ARG A 409 -29.82 -16.20 75.56
C ARG A 409 -29.37 -16.32 77.01
#